data_AF-A0A4Q1TV52-F1
#
_entry.id   AF-A0A4Q1TV52-F1
#
_cell.length_a   1.000
_cell.length_b   1.000
_cell.length_c   1.000
_cell.angle_alpha   90.00
_cell.angle_beta   90.00
_cell.angle_gamma   90.00
#
_symmetry.space_group_name_H-M   'P 1'
#
loop_
_entity.id
_entity.type
_entity.pdbx_description
1 polymer ?
#
loop_
_entity_poly.entity_id
_entity_poly.type
_entity_poly.pdbx_seq_one_letter_code
_entity_poly.pdbx_strand_id
1 'polypeptide(L)'
;MEGEVGCDMTAAKDTIKEGADTAVEKVKEVVSDQTNFAARQVGGVATALEKVGAELEASDQPEVGRYAKQIGRSVQGFATQMKDKDIGEIAAMAEEFGRKQPLAFLGIAALAGLSASRFLTASAKRPPTQATRRTPPATPRESSATGGYTNG
;
A
#
# COMPACT_ATOMS: atom_id res chain seq x y z
N MET A 1 -15.84 24.47 -30.93
CA MET A 1 -15.61 24.23 -29.49
C MET A 1 -14.29 23.48 -29.37
N GLU A 2 -13.17 24.17 -29.55
CA GLU A 2 -11.82 23.59 -29.47
C GLU A 2 -10.93 24.69 -28.90
N GLY A 3 -10.60 24.67 -27.60
CA GLY A 3 -9.82 25.75 -27.00
C GLY A 3 -9.65 25.72 -25.47
N GLU A 4 -10.53 25.07 -24.72
CA GLU A 4 -10.47 25.12 -23.24
C GLU A 4 -9.59 24.01 -22.61
N VAL A 5 -9.40 22.87 -23.29
CA VAL A 5 -8.73 21.68 -22.73
C VAL A 5 -7.20 21.83 -22.61
N GLY A 6 -6.59 22.76 -23.35
CA GLY A 6 -5.13 22.93 -23.40
C GLY A 6 -4.53 23.65 -22.19
N CYS A 7 -5.26 24.59 -21.59
CA CYS A 7 -4.77 25.38 -20.46
C CYS A 7 -4.85 24.59 -19.15
N ASP A 8 -5.95 23.87 -18.92
CA ASP A 8 -6.14 23.05 -17.71
C ASP A 8 -5.14 21.90 -17.61
N MET A 9 -4.78 21.30 -18.75
CA MET A 9 -3.79 20.25 -18.81
C MET A 9 -2.39 20.76 -18.45
N THR A 10 -2.06 22.00 -18.82
CA THR A 10 -0.73 22.58 -18.53
C THR A 10 -0.63 22.97 -17.05
N ALA A 11 -1.66 23.64 -16.52
CA ALA A 11 -1.74 23.98 -15.11
C ALA A 11 -1.76 22.73 -14.21
N ALA A 12 -2.46 21.67 -14.62
CA ALA A 12 -2.43 20.39 -13.92
C ALA A 12 -1.04 19.75 -13.93
N LYS A 13 -0.34 19.77 -15.08
CA LYS A 13 1.03 19.25 -15.18
C LYS A 13 2.00 19.99 -14.27
N ASP A 14 1.90 21.31 -14.20
CA ASP A 14 2.80 22.13 -13.37
C ASP A 14 2.57 21.86 -11.87
N THR A 15 1.30 21.80 -11.45
CA THR A 15 0.92 21.45 -10.07
C THR A 15 1.42 20.04 -9.69
N ILE A 16 1.31 19.08 -10.62
CA ILE A 16 1.78 17.71 -10.41
C ILE A 16 3.31 17.68 -10.28
N LYS A 17 4.05 18.41 -11.12
CA LYS A 17 5.52 18.46 -11.08
C LYS A 17 6.03 19.07 -9.78
N GLU A 18 5.52 20.24 -9.40
CA GLU A 18 5.97 20.93 -8.20
C GLU A 18 5.69 20.13 -6.91
N GLY A 19 4.52 19.49 -6.85
CA GLY A 19 4.17 18.57 -5.77
C GLY A 19 5.02 17.28 -5.76
N ALA A 20 5.34 16.74 -6.94
CA ALA A 20 6.17 15.56 -7.06
C ALA A 20 7.62 15.82 -6.64
N ASP A 21 8.23 16.93 -7.06
CA ASP A 21 9.62 17.27 -6.71
C ASP A 21 9.79 17.38 -5.19
N THR A 22 8.88 18.09 -4.53
CA THR A 22 8.88 18.23 -3.06
C THR A 22 8.66 16.89 -2.35
N ALA A 23 7.77 16.05 -2.87
CA ALA A 23 7.50 14.74 -2.28
C ALA A 23 8.69 13.78 -2.44
N VAL A 24 9.33 13.79 -3.62
CA VAL A 24 10.49 12.95 -3.93
C VAL A 24 11.67 13.30 -3.02
N GLU A 25 11.93 14.58 -2.78
CA GLU A 25 13.01 15.03 -1.90
C GLU A 25 12.85 14.49 -0.47
N LYS A 26 11.65 14.59 0.09
CA LYS A 26 11.34 14.07 1.43
C LYS A 26 11.39 12.56 1.51
N VAL A 27 10.92 11.87 0.47
CA VAL A 27 10.96 10.40 0.41
C VAL A 27 12.40 9.89 0.29
N LYS A 28 13.25 10.59 -0.46
CA LYS A 28 14.66 10.23 -0.62
C LYS A 28 15.41 10.18 0.71
N GLU A 29 15.18 11.17 1.56
CA GLU A 29 15.80 11.22 2.89
C GLU A 29 15.39 10.03 3.77
N VAL A 30 14.11 9.67 3.78
CA VAL A 30 13.57 8.62 4.66
C VAL A 30 13.84 7.20 4.15
N VAL A 31 13.89 7.00 2.82
CA VAL A 31 13.92 5.65 2.21
C VAL A 31 15.33 5.22 1.80
N SER A 32 16.28 6.14 1.65
CA SER A 32 17.66 5.82 1.23
C SER A 32 18.33 4.72 2.06
N ASP A 33 18.05 4.67 3.37
CA ASP A 33 18.61 3.65 4.28
C ASP A 33 17.88 2.30 4.24
N GLN A 34 16.66 2.24 3.71
CA GLN A 34 15.80 1.06 3.78
C GLN A 34 15.70 0.26 2.48
N THR A 35 16.34 0.71 1.40
CA THR A 35 16.30 0.03 0.09
C THR A 35 16.76 -1.42 0.17
N ASN A 36 17.87 -1.70 0.88
CA ASN A 36 18.39 -3.07 1.01
C ASN A 36 17.41 -3.99 1.77
N PHE A 37 16.69 -3.45 2.76
CA PHE A 37 15.65 -4.20 3.45
C PHE A 37 14.47 -4.51 2.50
N ALA A 38 14.00 -3.52 1.76
CA ALA A 38 12.94 -3.71 0.76
C ALA A 38 13.34 -4.74 -0.31
N ALA A 39 14.56 -4.64 -0.85
CA ALA A 39 15.11 -5.57 -1.83
C ALA A 39 15.10 -7.02 -1.32
N ARG A 40 15.48 -7.25 -0.05
CA ARG A 40 15.39 -8.59 0.56
C ARG A 40 13.96 -9.13 0.63
N GLN A 41 13.01 -8.29 1.02
CA GLN A 41 11.60 -8.70 1.11
C GLN A 41 11.02 -9.03 -0.26
N VAL A 42 11.31 -8.19 -1.27
CA VAL A 42 10.92 -8.45 -2.65
C VAL A 42 11.55 -9.74 -3.18
N GLY A 43 12.84 -9.98 -2.90
CA GLY A 43 13.52 -11.23 -3.26
C GLY A 43 12.92 -12.47 -2.58
N GLY A 44 12.46 -12.34 -1.34
CA GLY A 44 11.74 -13.41 -0.64
C GLY A 44 10.42 -13.78 -1.34
N VAL A 45 9.64 -12.78 -1.74
CA VAL A 45 8.40 -12.98 -2.51
C VAL A 45 8.69 -13.58 -3.89
N ALA A 46 9.71 -13.07 -4.58
CA ALA A 46 10.16 -13.59 -5.87
C ALA A 46 10.53 -15.08 -5.81
N THR A 47 11.28 -15.46 -4.77
CA THR A 47 11.66 -16.85 -4.50
C THR A 47 10.43 -17.72 -4.24
N ALA A 48 9.45 -17.22 -3.48
CA ALA A 48 8.21 -17.95 -3.24
C ALA A 48 7.42 -18.17 -4.54
N LEU A 49 7.29 -17.13 -5.37
CA LEU A 49 6.63 -17.24 -6.69
C LEU A 49 7.36 -18.19 -7.62
N GLU A 50 8.69 -18.18 -7.64
CA GLU A 50 9.47 -19.12 -8.45
C GLU A 50 9.26 -20.57 -7.99
N LYS A 51 9.26 -20.83 -6.67
CA LYS A 51 9.00 -22.16 -6.11
C LYS A 51 7.59 -22.64 -6.42
N VAL A 52 6.59 -21.79 -6.20
CA VAL A 52 5.19 -22.08 -6.53
C VAL A 52 5.07 -22.36 -8.03
N GLY A 53 5.66 -21.51 -8.88
CA GLY A 53 5.66 -21.72 -10.32
C GLY A 53 6.34 -23.03 -10.75
N ALA A 54 7.46 -23.41 -10.13
CA ALA A 54 8.11 -24.68 -10.39
C ALA A 54 7.25 -25.89 -9.99
N GLU A 55 6.54 -25.79 -8.86
CA GLU A 55 5.59 -26.82 -8.41
C GLU A 55 4.41 -26.96 -9.38
N LEU A 56 3.79 -25.84 -9.76
CA LEU A 56 2.69 -25.81 -10.74
C LEU A 56 3.14 -26.28 -12.13
N GLU A 57 4.38 -25.97 -12.53
CA GLU A 57 4.96 -26.40 -13.81
C GLU A 57 5.10 -27.94 -13.86
N ALA A 58 5.46 -28.55 -12.73
CA ALA A 58 5.59 -30.00 -12.58
C ALA A 58 4.26 -30.72 -12.32
N SER A 59 3.18 -29.97 -12.06
CA SER A 59 1.83 -30.48 -11.76
C SER A 59 0.88 -30.35 -12.97
N ASP A 60 -0.43 -30.35 -12.73
CA ASP A 60 -1.46 -30.30 -13.78
C ASP A 60 -1.61 -28.95 -14.51
N GLN A 61 -0.85 -27.92 -14.12
CA GLN A 61 -0.96 -26.57 -14.68
C GLN A 61 0.38 -26.04 -15.22
N PRO A 62 0.97 -26.71 -16.22
CA PRO A 62 2.31 -26.41 -16.71
C PRO A 62 2.45 -24.97 -17.23
N GLU A 63 1.45 -24.48 -17.97
CA GLU A 63 1.45 -23.12 -18.52
C GLU A 63 1.44 -22.06 -17.41
N VAL A 64 0.56 -22.22 -16.42
CA VAL A 64 0.45 -21.29 -15.28
C VAL A 64 1.74 -21.31 -14.46
N GLY A 65 2.32 -22.50 -14.24
CA GLY A 65 3.58 -22.68 -13.55
C GLY A 65 4.74 -21.96 -14.24
N ARG A 66 4.86 -22.08 -15.56
CA ARG A 66 5.87 -21.37 -16.36
C ARG A 66 5.75 -19.86 -16.24
N TYR A 67 4.53 -19.33 -16.31
CA TYR A 67 4.30 -17.89 -16.11
C TYR A 67 4.70 -17.44 -14.70
N ALA A 68 4.24 -18.12 -13.66
CA ALA A 68 4.55 -17.78 -12.27
C ALA A 68 6.07 -17.83 -12.00
N LYS A 69 6.73 -18.86 -12.52
CA LYS A 69 8.19 -19.05 -12.44
C LYS A 69 8.96 -17.93 -13.15
N GLN A 70 8.52 -17.55 -14.35
CA GLN A 70 9.11 -16.44 -15.10
C GLN A 70 8.94 -15.10 -14.38
N ILE A 71 7.77 -14.86 -13.79
CA ILE A 71 7.52 -13.67 -12.98
C ILE A 71 8.46 -13.66 -11.77
N GLY A 72 8.54 -14.77 -11.02
CA GLY A 72 9.45 -14.90 -9.88
C GLY A 72 10.90 -14.57 -10.24
N ARG A 73 11.43 -15.14 -11.33
CA ARG A 73 12.79 -14.85 -11.82
C ARG A 73 12.99 -13.40 -12.21
N SER A 74 12.02 -12.80 -12.88
CA SER A 74 12.09 -11.40 -13.29
C SER A 74 12.13 -10.49 -12.07
N VAL A 75 11.26 -10.72 -11.09
CA VAL A 75 11.22 -9.96 -9.83
C VAL A 75 12.49 -10.16 -9.00
N GLN A 76 13.07 -11.37 -8.99
CA GLN A 76 14.35 -11.64 -8.33
C GLN A 76 15.51 -10.84 -8.96
N GLY A 77 15.52 -10.74 -10.29
CA GLY A 77 16.47 -9.89 -11.02
C GLY A 77 16.33 -8.42 -10.65
N PHE A 78 15.10 -7.92 -10.50
CA PHE A 78 14.84 -6.55 -10.03
C PHE A 78 15.26 -6.35 -8.57
N ALA A 79 14.93 -7.28 -7.67
CA ALA A 79 15.33 -7.22 -6.26
C ALA A 79 16.85 -7.16 -6.11
N THR A 80 17.56 -7.95 -6.92
CA THR A 80 19.03 -7.95 -6.93
C THR A 80 19.60 -6.64 -7.46
N GLN A 81 19.01 -6.08 -8.51
CA GLN A 81 19.41 -4.78 -9.06
C GLN A 81 19.10 -3.61 -8.11
N MET A 82 18.02 -3.71 -7.32
CA MET A 82 17.62 -2.69 -6.35
C MET A 82 18.54 -2.65 -5.13
N LYS A 83 19.19 -3.77 -4.82
CA LYS A 83 20.20 -3.84 -3.77
C LYS A 83 21.35 -2.88 -4.14
N ASP A 84 21.74 -2.07 -3.17
CA ASP A 84 22.82 -1.07 -3.31
C ASP A 84 22.48 0.10 -4.27
N LYS A 85 21.20 0.27 -4.64
CA LYS A 85 20.72 1.43 -5.41
C LYS A 85 20.06 2.49 -4.53
N ASP A 86 20.21 3.75 -4.91
CA ASP A 86 19.44 4.83 -4.29
C ASP A 86 18.06 5.00 -4.94
N ILE A 87 17.18 5.77 -4.28
CA ILE A 87 15.80 5.99 -4.74
C ILE A 87 15.73 6.64 -6.13
N GLY A 88 16.71 7.49 -6.48
CA GLY A 88 16.76 8.19 -7.75
C GLY A 88 17.10 7.23 -8.89
N GLU A 89 18.02 6.30 -8.64
CA GLU A 89 18.31 5.22 -9.59
C GLU A 89 17.10 4.30 -9.77
N ILE A 90 16.35 4.00 -8.70
CA ILE A 90 15.10 3.21 -8.78
C ILE A 90 14.03 3.96 -9.58
N ALA A 91 13.89 5.26 -9.38
CA ALA A 91 12.97 6.09 -10.16
C ALA A 91 13.34 6.09 -11.66
N ALA A 92 14.63 6.21 -11.99
CA ALA A 92 15.10 6.11 -13.37
C ALA A 92 14.81 4.73 -13.99
N MET A 93 14.98 3.64 -13.23
CA MET A 93 14.58 2.30 -13.69
C MET A 93 13.07 2.20 -13.94
N ALA A 94 12.25 2.80 -13.08
CA ALA A 94 10.80 2.83 -13.26
C ALA A 94 10.37 3.65 -14.48
N GLU A 95 11.03 4.78 -14.75
CA GLU A 95 10.80 5.58 -15.95
C GLU A 95 11.12 4.79 -17.23
N GLU A 96 12.29 4.14 -17.26
CA GLU A 96 12.71 3.32 -18.39
C GLU A 96 11.76 2.13 -18.61
N PHE A 97 11.28 1.50 -17.52
CA PHE A 97 10.25 0.46 -17.61
C PHE A 97 8.94 1.01 -18.17
N GLY A 98 8.47 2.17 -17.70
CA GLY A 98 7.26 2.83 -18.19
C GLY A 98 7.32 3.15 -19.68
N ARG A 99 8.49 3.55 -20.18
CA ARG A 99 8.73 3.78 -21.61
C ARG A 99 8.70 2.49 -22.44
N LYS A 100 9.24 1.39 -21.90
CA LYS A 100 9.28 0.08 -22.59
C LYS A 100 7.94 -0.64 -22.59
N GLN A 101 7.21 -0.57 -21.49
CA GLN A 101 5.97 -1.32 -21.26
C GLN A 101 4.89 -0.41 -20.65
N PRO A 102 4.30 0.50 -21.44
CA PRO A 102 3.34 1.48 -20.93
C PRO A 102 2.09 0.81 -20.31
N LEU A 103 1.59 -0.28 -20.90
CA LEU A 103 0.43 -1.00 -20.35
C LEU A 103 0.71 -1.64 -18.99
N ALA A 104 1.89 -2.26 -18.82
CA ALA A 104 2.28 -2.87 -17.56
C ALA A 104 2.45 -1.81 -16.46
N PHE A 105 3.09 -0.68 -16.80
CA PHE A 105 3.26 0.44 -15.89
C PHE A 105 1.92 1.02 -15.42
N LEU A 106 0.98 1.27 -16.35
CA LEU A 106 -0.36 1.75 -15.99
C LEU A 106 -1.12 0.76 -15.10
N GLY A 107 -1.01 -0.54 -15.36
CA GLY A 107 -1.62 -1.58 -14.52
C GLY A 107 -1.07 -1.58 -13.09
N ILE A 108 0.26 -1.53 -12.93
CA ILE A 108 0.92 -1.47 -11.63
C ILE A 108 0.58 -0.16 -10.91
N ALA A 109 0.61 0.98 -11.62
CA ALA A 109 0.28 2.29 -11.06
C ALA A 109 -1.17 2.36 -10.56
N ALA A 110 -2.12 1.81 -11.31
CA ALA A 110 -3.52 1.75 -10.89
C ALA A 110 -3.69 0.89 -9.63
N LEU A 111 -3.07 -0.29 -9.59
CA LEU A 111 -3.10 -1.17 -8.41
C LEU A 111 -2.44 -0.49 -7.19
N ALA A 112 -1.31 0.17 -7.37
CA ALA A 112 -0.61 0.90 -6.32
C ALA A 112 -1.46 2.07 -5.80
N GLY A 113 -2.06 2.86 -6.69
CA GLY A 113 -2.94 3.97 -6.33
C GLY A 113 -4.18 3.53 -5.56
N LEU A 114 -4.85 2.46 -6.01
CA LEU A 114 -6.00 1.88 -5.30
C LEU A 114 -5.59 1.34 -3.93
N SER A 115 -4.45 0.63 -3.85
CA SER A 115 -3.92 0.10 -2.59
C SER A 115 -3.56 1.20 -1.61
N ALA A 116 -2.91 2.27 -2.09
CA ALA A 116 -2.61 3.45 -1.30
C ALA A 116 -3.89 4.12 -0.80
N SER A 117 -4.90 4.31 -1.66
CA SER A 117 -6.21 4.84 -1.27
C SER A 117 -6.86 4.00 -0.17
N ARG A 118 -6.82 2.66 -0.30
CA ARG A 118 -7.32 1.74 0.72
C ARG A 118 -6.55 1.85 2.02
N PHE A 119 -5.22 1.95 1.98
CA PHE A 119 -4.39 2.10 3.17
C PHE A 119 -4.65 3.41 3.90
N LEU A 120 -4.76 4.53 3.17
CA LEU A 120 -5.10 5.84 3.74
C LEU A 120 -6.49 5.81 4.38
N THR A 121 -7.48 5.26 3.68
CA THR A 121 -8.86 5.13 4.20
C THR A 121 -8.93 4.20 5.42
N ALA A 122 -8.21 3.09 5.40
CA ALA A 122 -8.15 2.14 6.51
C ALA A 122 -7.41 2.73 7.73
N SER A 123 -6.34 3.49 7.49
CA SER A 123 -5.57 4.15 8.55
C SER A 123 -6.37 5.28 9.22
N ALA A 124 -7.19 6.00 8.44
CA ALA A 124 -8.11 7.00 8.97
C ALA A 124 -9.27 6.38 9.78
N LYS A 125 -9.61 5.11 9.52
CA LYS A 125 -10.65 4.37 10.26
C LYS A 125 -10.09 3.57 11.43
N ARG A 126 -9.10 4.12 12.16
CA ARG A 126 -8.93 3.75 13.57
C ARG A 126 -10.08 4.42 14.34
N PRO A 127 -11.11 3.68 14.78
CA PRO A 127 -12.01 4.26 15.77
C PRO A 127 -11.12 4.71 16.94
N PRO A 128 -11.29 5.94 17.46
CA PRO A 128 -10.68 6.25 18.74
C PRO A 128 -11.12 5.12 19.65
N THR A 129 -10.16 4.44 20.26
CA THR A 129 -10.40 3.47 21.31
C THR A 129 -11.51 4.07 22.16
N GLN A 130 -12.74 3.54 22.01
CA GLN A 130 -13.77 3.78 22.99
C GLN A 130 -13.12 3.15 24.21
N ALA A 131 -12.46 3.99 25.00
CA ALA A 131 -12.19 3.72 26.38
C ALA A 131 -13.53 3.21 26.86
N THR A 132 -13.60 1.89 27.05
CA THR A 132 -14.71 1.22 27.67
C THR A 132 -15.01 2.08 28.87
N ARG A 133 -16.06 2.88 28.79
CA ARG A 133 -16.64 3.54 29.94
C ARG A 133 -17.17 2.35 30.72
N ARG A 134 -16.27 1.74 31.50
CA ARG A 134 -16.60 0.81 32.56
C ARG A 134 -17.44 1.64 33.50
N THR A 135 -18.74 1.67 33.25
CA THR A 135 -19.71 2.07 34.24
C THR A 135 -19.45 1.14 35.43
N PRO A 136 -18.94 1.63 36.58
CA PRO A 136 -18.85 0.78 37.75
C PRO A 136 -20.26 0.25 38.05
N PRO A 137 -20.42 -1.02 38.44
CA PRO A 137 -21.73 -1.54 38.81
C PRO A 137 -22.27 -0.68 39.94
N ALA A 138 -23.41 -0.03 39.72
CA ALA A 138 -24.16 0.62 40.78
C ALA A 138 -24.62 -0.47 41.75
N THR A 139 -23.98 -0.56 42.92
CA THR A 139 -24.49 -1.33 44.05
C THR A 139 -25.88 -0.79 44.40
N PRO A 140 -26.93 -1.62 44.43
CA PRO A 140 -28.23 -1.19 44.92
C PRO A 140 -28.06 -0.78 46.38
N ARG A 141 -28.26 0.51 46.66
CA ARG A 141 -28.30 1.01 48.03
C ARG A 141 -29.69 0.67 48.56
N GLU A 142 -29.78 -0.41 49.34
CA GLU A 142 -30.90 -0.67 50.24
C GLU A 142 -31.14 0.60 51.07
N SER A 143 -32.25 1.26 50.81
CA SER A 143 -32.72 2.38 51.62
C SER A 143 -34.02 1.94 52.28
N SER A 144 -33.85 1.34 53.45
CA SER A 144 -34.88 1.12 54.45
C SER A 144 -35.27 2.46 55.09
N ALA A 145 -36.52 2.88 54.90
CA ALA A 145 -37.27 3.86 55.71
C ALA A 145 -38.74 3.79 55.25
N THR A 146 -39.63 3.08 55.96
CA THR A 146 -40.40 3.52 57.15
C THR A 146 -41.45 4.60 56.84
N GLY A 147 -42.73 4.25 57.03
CA GLY A 147 -43.92 5.11 57.04
C GLY A 147 -45.01 4.49 56.15
N GLY A 148 -46.08 3.85 56.68
CA GLY A 148 -47.25 4.54 57.24
C GLY A 148 -47.89 5.41 56.15
N TYR A 149 -49.13 5.25 55.68
CA TYR A 149 -50.40 5.22 56.39
C TYR A 149 -51.54 4.70 55.48
N THR A 150 -52.49 3.99 56.09
CA THR A 150 -53.97 3.98 55.95
C THR A 150 -54.59 4.87 54.87
N ASN A 151 -55.59 4.47 54.07
CA ASN A 151 -57.00 4.30 54.47
C ASN A 151 -57.86 3.96 53.23
N GLY A 152 -58.99 3.28 53.46
CA GLY A 152 -60.21 3.40 52.65
C GLY A 152 -60.58 2.20 51.81
#